data_AF-A0A6J6YC28-F1
#
_entry.id   AF-A0A6J6YC28-F1
#
_cell.length_a   1.000
_cell.length_b   1.000
_cell.length_c   1.000
_cell.angle_alpha   90.00
_cell.angle_beta   90.00
_cell.angle_gamma   90.00
#
_symmetry.space_group_name_H-M   'P 1'
#
loop_
_entity.id
_entity.type
_entity.pdbx_description
1 polymer ?
#
loop_
_entity_poly.entity_id
_entity_poly.type
_entity_poly.pdbx_seq_one_letter_code
_entity_poly.pdbx_strand_id
1 'polypeptide(L)'
;MSCPFEWDELGRIRPDELTIATVPARLAAHGDPWATMDSNPNSLQPLLQMAASDAALGLGDAPWPPQYPKMAGEPTRVAPSRAKKTAPLPDNDTT
;
A
#
# COMPACT_ATOMS: atom_id res chain seq x y z
N MET A 1 -12.43 6.45 -15.85
CA MET A 1 -11.24 7.33 -15.96
C MET A 1 -10.79 7.65 -14.54
N SER A 2 -9.50 7.79 -14.27
CA SER A 2 -9.04 8.41 -13.01
C SER A 2 -8.92 9.92 -13.28
N CYS A 3 -9.55 10.76 -12.46
CA CYS A 3 -9.58 12.22 -12.67
C CYS A 3 -9.29 12.93 -11.34
N PRO A 4 -8.26 13.80 -11.27
CA PRO A 4 -7.96 14.62 -10.10
C PRO A 4 -9.11 15.56 -9.73
N PHE A 5 -9.24 15.86 -8.44
CA PHE A 5 -10.26 16.73 -7.87
C PHE A 5 -9.77 17.35 -6.56
N GLU A 6 -10.45 18.40 -6.10
CA GLU A 6 -10.13 19.11 -4.85
C GLU A 6 -10.70 18.40 -3.62
N TRP A 7 -10.06 18.53 -2.46
CA TRP A 7 -10.53 17.89 -1.23
C TRP A 7 -11.97 18.27 -0.85
N ASP A 8 -12.38 19.51 -1.13
CA ASP A 8 -13.73 20.01 -0.87
C ASP A 8 -14.82 19.32 -1.72
N GLU A 9 -14.44 18.56 -2.75
CA GLU A 9 -15.36 17.81 -3.60
C GLU A 9 -15.58 16.37 -3.13
N LEU A 10 -14.73 15.83 -2.25
CA LEU A 10 -14.71 14.40 -1.89
C LEU A 10 -16.06 13.84 -1.47
N GLY A 11 -16.86 14.61 -0.72
CA GLY A 11 -18.18 14.19 -0.25
C GLY A 11 -19.31 14.26 -1.28
N ARG A 12 -19.06 14.87 -2.45
CA ARG A 12 -20.07 15.16 -3.48
C ARG A 12 -19.72 14.59 -4.85
N ILE A 13 -18.46 14.21 -5.07
CA ILE A 13 -17.97 13.76 -6.36
C ILE A 13 -18.58 12.41 -6.77
N ARG A 14 -18.93 12.31 -8.05
CA ARG A 14 -19.56 11.13 -8.65
C ARG A 14 -18.65 10.54 -9.72
N PRO A 15 -17.95 9.42 -9.44
CA PRO A 15 -16.96 8.87 -10.37
C PRO A 15 -17.53 8.46 -11.74
N ASP A 16 -18.81 8.10 -11.81
CA ASP A 16 -19.55 7.77 -13.03
C ASP A 16 -19.72 8.98 -13.97
N GLU A 17 -19.70 10.20 -13.43
CA GLU A 17 -19.79 11.45 -14.19
C GLU A 17 -18.43 11.90 -14.75
N LEU A 18 -17.32 11.31 -14.28
CA LEU A 18 -15.96 11.62 -14.70
C LEU A 18 -15.54 10.75 -15.89
N THR A 19 -15.88 11.23 -17.09
CA THR A 19 -15.69 10.51 -18.37
C THR A 19 -14.76 11.27 -19.31
N ILE A 20 -14.32 10.60 -20.38
CA ILE A 20 -13.56 11.26 -21.47
C ILE A 20 -14.30 12.48 -22.04
N ALA A 21 -15.64 12.43 -22.11
CA ALA A 21 -16.43 13.50 -22.70
C ALA A 21 -16.63 14.70 -21.75
N THR A 22 -16.64 14.46 -20.43
CA THR A 22 -17.01 15.48 -19.43
C THR A 22 -15.79 16.16 -18.79
N VAL A 23 -14.69 15.42 -18.60
CA VAL A 23 -13.48 15.93 -17.92
C VAL A 23 -12.84 17.14 -18.60
N PRO A 24 -12.71 17.24 -19.95
CA PRO A 24 -12.10 18.41 -20.58
C PRO A 24 -12.81 19.73 -20.25
N ALA A 25 -14.14 19.73 -20.24
CA ALA A 25 -14.94 20.90 -19.87
C ALA A 25 -14.74 21.29 -18.39
N ARG A 26 -14.65 20.28 -17.52
CA ARG A 26 -14.37 20.48 -16.08
C ARG A 26 -12.98 21.11 -15.87
N LEU A 27 -11.94 20.59 -16.53
CA LEU A 27 -10.59 21.13 -16.45
C LEU A 27 -10.53 22.58 -16.93
N ALA A 28 -11.22 22.90 -18.04
CA ALA A 28 -11.28 24.27 -18.55
C ALA A 28 -12.00 25.24 -17.59
N ALA A 29 -13.01 24.77 -16.86
CA ALA A 29 -13.79 25.58 -15.94
C ALA A 29 -13.10 25.80 -14.58
N HIS A 30 -12.39 24.79 -14.07
CA HIS A 30 -11.88 24.77 -12.70
C HIS A 30 -10.34 24.84 -12.61
N GLY A 31 -9.63 24.65 -13.72
CA GLY A 31 -8.17 24.50 -13.71
C GLY A 31 -7.74 23.12 -13.24
N ASP A 32 -6.42 22.93 -13.11
CA ASP A 32 -5.80 21.70 -12.66
C ASP A 32 -5.71 21.65 -11.12
N PRO A 33 -6.45 20.74 -10.45
CA PRO A 33 -6.40 20.60 -8.99
C PRO A 33 -5.02 20.18 -8.44
N TRP A 34 -4.16 19.62 -9.28
CA TRP A 34 -2.84 19.13 -8.90
C TRP A 34 -1.70 20.06 -9.31
N ALA A 35 -2.01 21.29 -9.78
CA ALA A 35 -1.03 22.23 -10.31
C ALA A 35 0.17 22.49 -9.37
N THR A 36 -0.02 22.38 -8.05
CA THR A 36 1.03 22.64 -7.04
C THR A 36 1.63 21.38 -6.43
N MET A 37 1.30 20.18 -6.93
CA MET A 37 1.73 18.90 -6.35
C MET A 37 3.27 18.82 -6.19
N ASP A 38 4.00 19.30 -7.18
CA ASP A 38 5.47 19.27 -7.20
C ASP A 38 6.12 20.49 -6.52
N SER A 39 5.34 21.49 -6.09
CA SER A 39 5.87 22.74 -5.56
C SER A 39 6.49 22.61 -4.17
N ASN A 40 6.07 21.61 -3.39
CA ASN A 40 6.48 21.44 -2.00
C ASN A 40 6.84 19.98 -1.70
N PRO A 41 8.08 19.53 -1.93
CA PRO A 41 8.51 18.19 -1.57
C PRO A 41 8.44 17.99 -0.05
N ASN A 42 7.79 16.91 0.38
CA ASN A 42 7.61 16.58 1.79
C ASN A 42 8.64 15.54 2.27
N SER A 43 9.06 15.64 3.54
CA SER A 43 9.95 14.67 4.15
C SER A 43 9.19 13.41 4.58
N LEU A 44 9.83 12.24 4.41
CA LEU A 44 9.31 10.96 4.91
C LEU A 44 9.58 10.72 6.41
N GLN A 45 10.38 11.58 7.06
CA GLN A 45 10.81 11.39 8.45
C GLN A 45 9.66 11.13 9.44
N PRO A 46 8.50 11.83 9.38
CA PRO A 46 7.38 11.56 10.28
C PRO A 46 6.81 10.14 10.12
N LEU A 47 6.72 9.63 8.88
CA LEU A 47 6.23 8.28 8.60
C LEU A 47 7.22 7.21 9.11
N LEU A 48 8.53 7.47 8.99
CA LEU A 48 9.57 6.56 9.51
C LEU A 48 9.53 6.47 11.05
N GLN A 49 9.22 7.58 11.74
CA GLN A 49 9.04 7.58 13.20
C GLN A 49 7.80 6.79 13.63
N MET A 50 6.70 6.88 12.88
CA MET A 50 5.51 6.05 13.10
C MET A 50 5.85 4.57 12.93
N ALA A 51 6.53 4.19 11.85
CA ALA A 51 6.93 2.81 11.60
C ALA A 51 7.86 2.25 12.70
N ALA A 52 8.80 3.05 13.22
CA ALA A 52 9.66 2.65 14.33
C ALA A 52 8.86 2.44 15.64
N SER A 53 7.83 3.26 15.85
CA SER A 53 6.94 3.13 17.02
C SER A 53 6.10 1.85 16.93
N ASP A 54 5.54 1.56 15.75
CA ASP A 54 4.80 0.32 15.48
C ASP A 54 5.69 -0.92 15.68
N ALA A 55 6.93 -0.88 15.18
CA ALA A 55 7.90 -1.95 15.37
C ALA A 55 8.22 -2.18 16.86
N ALA A 56 8.34 -1.11 17.66
CA ALA A 56 8.54 -1.21 19.10
C ALA A 56 7.33 -1.81 19.84
N LEU A 57 6.12 -1.69 19.27
CA LEU A 57 4.90 -2.37 19.72
C LEU A 57 4.76 -3.81 19.19
N GLY A 58 5.73 -4.29 18.41
CA GLY A 58 5.72 -5.62 17.80
C GLY A 58 4.86 -5.74 16.54
N LEU A 59 4.41 -4.62 15.97
CA LEU A 59 3.73 -4.59 14.68
C LEU A 59 4.78 -4.60 13.56
N GLY A 60 4.87 -5.71 12.84
CA GLY A 60 5.76 -5.89 11.69
C GLY A 60 5.13 -5.45 10.37
N ASP A 61 5.81 -5.76 9.26
CA ASP A 61 5.33 -5.45 7.92
C ASP A 61 3.99 -6.15 7.61
N ALA A 62 3.18 -5.50 6.78
CA ALA A 62 1.95 -6.08 6.29
C ALA A 62 2.26 -7.24 5.30
N PRO A 63 1.40 -8.27 5.21
CA PRO A 63 1.64 -9.36 4.28
C PRO A 63 1.56 -8.87 2.83
N TRP A 64 2.58 -9.20 2.04
CA TRP A 64 2.57 -8.90 0.61
C TRP A 64 1.53 -9.77 -0.13
N PRO A 65 0.94 -9.29 -1.24
CA PRO A 65 0.00 -10.09 -2.03
C PRO A 65 0.59 -11.44 -2.44
N PRO A 66 -0.22 -12.51 -2.54
CA PRO A 66 0.27 -13.90 -2.66
C PRO A 66 1.13 -14.16 -3.89
N GLN A 67 0.96 -13.38 -4.97
CA GLN A 67 1.73 -13.50 -6.20
C GLN A 67 3.17 -12.97 -6.09
N TYR A 68 3.52 -12.23 -5.03
CA TYR A 68 4.89 -11.73 -4.86
C TYR A 68 5.79 -12.79 -4.22
N PRO A 69 7.06 -12.89 -4.65
CA PRO A 69 8.07 -13.71 -4.00
C PRO A 69 8.12 -13.44 -2.50
N LYS A 70 8.33 -14.49 -1.70
CA LYS A 70 8.49 -14.34 -0.26
C LYS A 70 9.85 -13.71 0.05
N MET A 71 9.85 -12.80 1.02
CA MET A 71 11.07 -12.22 1.55
C MET A 71 11.58 -13.05 2.74
N ALA A 72 12.88 -12.97 3.01
CA ALA A 72 13.47 -13.59 4.19
C ALA A 72 12.87 -12.96 5.46
N GLY A 73 12.34 -13.78 6.36
CA GLY A 73 11.68 -13.33 7.60
C GLY A 73 10.15 -13.21 7.51
N GLU A 74 9.54 -13.47 6.36
CA GLU A 74 8.07 -13.41 6.23
C GLU A 74 7.37 -14.66 6.81
N PRO A 75 6.33 -14.50 7.66
CA PRO A 75 5.58 -15.63 8.20
C PRO A 75 4.86 -16.44 7.11
N THR A 76 4.55 -17.69 7.42
CA THR A 76 4.03 -18.61 6.40
C THR A 76 2.61 -18.19 5.96
N ARG A 77 2.47 -17.71 4.72
CA ARG A 77 1.18 -17.26 4.14
C ARG A 77 0.10 -18.36 3.97
N VAL A 78 0.41 -19.65 4.22
CA VAL A 78 -0.56 -20.73 4.12
C VAL A 78 -1.23 -20.96 5.47
N ALA A 79 -2.56 -21.16 5.44
CA ALA A 79 -3.31 -21.58 6.61
C ALA A 79 -2.68 -22.85 7.24
N PRO A 80 -2.69 -23.00 8.58
CA PRO A 80 -2.00 -24.08 9.29
C PRO A 80 -2.35 -25.48 8.79
N SER A 81 -3.58 -25.69 8.30
CA SER A 81 -4.08 -26.96 7.77
C SER A 81 -3.46 -27.39 6.44
N ARG A 82 -2.81 -26.46 5.71
CA ARG A 82 -2.16 -26.70 4.41
C ARG A 82 -0.64 -26.52 4.46
N ALA A 83 -0.07 -26.23 5.63
CA ALA A 83 1.39 -26.20 5.78
C ALA A 83 1.95 -27.62 5.57
N LYS A 84 2.86 -27.79 4.61
CA LYS A 84 3.63 -29.05 4.47
C LYS A 84 4.41 -29.27 5.76
N LYS A 85 4.22 -30.42 6.40
CA LYS A 85 5.05 -30.86 7.53
C LYS A 85 6.50 -30.92 7.05
N THR A 86 7.35 -30.03 7.54
CA THR A 86 8.80 -30.16 7.38
C THR A 86 9.21 -31.42 8.16
N ALA A 87 9.82 -32.39 7.48
CA ALA A 87 10.37 -33.57 8.14
C ALA A 87 11.46 -33.13 9.15
N PRO A 88 11.62 -33.83 10.29
CA PRO A 88 12.67 -33.49 11.25
C PRO A 88 14.04 -33.61 10.58
N LEU A 89 14.97 -32.69 10.89
CA LEU A 89 16.38 -32.88 10.57
C LEU A 89 16.86 -34.18 11.23
N PRO A 90 17.68 -35.00 10.54
CA PRO A 90 18.24 -36.20 11.15
C PRO A 90 19.18 -35.81 12.30
N ASP A 91 19.00 -36.48 13.44
CA ASP A 91 19.89 -36.41 14.59
C ASP A 91 21.27 -36.93 14.18
N ASN A 92 22.26 -36.04 14.08
CA ASN A 92 23.66 -36.43 14.00
C ASN A 92 24.21 -36.57 15.42
N ASP A 93 23.83 -37.67 16.07
CA ASP A 93 24.57 -38.26 17.19
C ASP A 93 25.02 -39.66 16.75
N THR A 94 26.31 -39.88 16.57
CA THR A 94 27.13 -40.87 17.31
C THR A 94 28.57 -40.86 16.76
N THR A 95 29.51 -40.87 17.73
CA THR A 95 30.89 -41.38 17.69
C THR A 95 31.13 -42.59 16.79
#